data_AF-A0A1V3TNX4-F1
#
_entry.id   AF-A0A1V3TNX4-F1
#
_cell.length_a   1.000
_cell.length_b   1.000
_cell.length_c   1.000
_cell.angle_alpha   90.00
_cell.angle_beta   90.00
_cell.angle_gamma   90.00
#
_symmetry.space_group_name_H-M   'P 1'
#
loop_
_entity.id
_entity.type
_entity.pdbx_description
1 polymer ?
#
loop_
_entity_poly.entity_id
_entity_poly.type
_entity_poly.pdbx_seq_one_letter_code
_entity_poly.pdbx_strand_id
1 'polypeptide(L)'
;MSAVIKQTKQLYKVALQIEVAFLVVVALLVLALFGQQTLFSFALGEIAGLLPHSLCVYWVFFRAQSAKNPNKMTAFYWGEGLKWASTIILIIAVFVCYKEMNFIAFFCGYFLVLIFNSLFPILLKLRSK
;
A
#
# COMPACT_ATOMS: atom_id res chain seq x y z
N MET A 1 -21.31 -7.16 -14.83
CA MET A 1 -20.59 -6.50 -13.71
C MET A 1 -21.14 -5.08 -13.60
N SER A 2 -21.62 -4.63 -12.43
CA SER A 2 -22.25 -3.29 -12.30
C SER A 2 -21.27 -2.16 -12.66
N ALA A 3 -21.76 -1.10 -13.32
CA ALA A 3 -20.95 0.05 -13.77
C ALA A 3 -20.13 0.68 -12.63
N VAL A 4 -20.69 0.73 -11.43
CA VAL A 4 -20.05 1.26 -10.21
C VAL A 4 -18.81 0.46 -9.80
N ILE A 5 -18.83 -0.86 -10.01
CA ILE A 5 -17.71 -1.75 -9.65
C ILE A 5 -16.54 -1.55 -10.62
N LYS A 6 -16.84 -1.39 -11.92
CA LYS A 6 -15.81 -1.13 -12.94
C LYS A 6 -15.12 0.22 -12.69
N GLN A 7 -15.91 1.24 -12.32
CA GLN A 7 -15.40 2.56 -11.95
C GLN A 7 -14.50 2.51 -10.70
N THR A 8 -14.90 1.75 -9.67
CA THR A 8 -14.11 1.63 -8.42
C THR A 8 -12.78 0.91 -8.65
N LYS A 9 -12.77 -0.17 -9.46
CA LYS A 9 -11.52 -0.85 -9.85
C LYS A 9 -10.57 0.07 -10.60
N GLN A 10 -11.10 0.86 -11.53
CA GLN A 10 -10.29 1.79 -12.31
C GLN A 10 -9.73 2.92 -11.44
N LEU A 11 -10.50 3.41 -10.48
CA LEU A 11 -10.05 4.41 -9.50
C LEU A 11 -8.91 3.87 -8.63
N TYR A 12 -9.03 2.67 -8.08
CA TYR A 12 -7.95 2.05 -7.29
C TYR A 12 -6.69 1.77 -8.12
N LYS A 13 -6.83 1.39 -9.39
CA LYS A 13 -5.69 1.21 -10.29
C LYS A 13 -4.93 2.53 -10.51
N VAL A 14 -5.65 3.61 -10.75
CA VAL A 14 -5.06 4.95 -10.92
C VAL A 14 -4.46 5.44 -9.59
N ALA A 15 -5.13 5.19 -8.46
CA ALA A 15 -4.61 5.54 -7.14
C ALA A 15 -3.25 4.86 -6.87
N LEU A 16 -3.15 3.55 -7.08
CA LEU A 16 -1.90 2.81 -6.90
C LEU A 16 -0.79 3.28 -7.85
N GLN A 17 -1.12 3.66 -9.09
CA GLN A 17 -0.13 4.19 -10.03
C GLN A 17 0.42 5.55 -9.57
N ILE A 18 -0.45 6.44 -9.10
CA ILE A 18 -0.06 7.75 -8.55
C ILE A 18 0.76 7.54 -7.28
N GLU A 19 0.37 6.61 -6.43
CA GLU A 19 1.08 6.29 -5.20
C GLU A 19 2.50 5.81 -5.49
N VAL A 20 2.68 4.82 -6.36
CA VAL A 20 4.01 4.34 -6.76
C VAL A 20 4.86 5.48 -7.34
N ALA A 21 4.30 6.31 -8.22
CA ALA A 21 5.02 7.45 -8.78
C ALA A 21 5.46 8.45 -7.70
N PHE A 22 4.59 8.74 -6.74
CA PHE A 22 4.87 9.63 -5.62
C PHE A 22 5.98 9.07 -4.71
N LEU A 23 5.90 7.78 -4.36
CA LEU A 23 6.92 7.12 -3.54
C LEU A 23 8.30 7.14 -4.20
N VAL A 24 8.37 6.91 -5.51
CA VAL A 24 9.64 7.00 -6.26
C VAL A 24 10.23 8.41 -6.16
N VAL A 25 9.41 9.46 -6.28
CA VAL A 25 9.88 10.85 -6.15
C VAL A 25 10.39 11.12 -4.73
N VAL A 26 9.67 10.65 -3.70
CA VAL A 26 10.09 10.84 -2.30
C VAL A 26 11.37 10.06 -2.00
N ALA A 27 11.49 8.82 -2.49
CA ALA A 27 12.70 8.01 -2.36
C ALA A 27 13.92 8.70 -3.00
N LEU A 28 13.76 9.31 -4.18
CA LEU A 28 14.82 10.09 -4.82
C LEU A 28 15.23 11.32 -3.98
N LEU A 29 14.26 11.99 -3.35
CA LEU A 29 14.55 13.09 -2.42
C LEU A 29 15.30 12.60 -1.17
N VAL A 30 14.92 11.45 -0.61
CA VAL A 30 15.63 10.84 0.53
C VAL A 30 17.06 10.48 0.16
N LEU A 31 17.27 9.93 -1.05
CA LEU A 31 18.61 9.63 -1.55
C LEU A 31 19.47 10.89 -1.64
N ALA A 32 18.92 11.98 -2.19
CA ALA A 32 19.64 13.23 -2.37
C ALA A 32 20.01 13.91 -1.04
N LEU A 33 19.18 13.77 0.00
CA LEU A 33 19.34 14.48 1.28
C LEU A 33 20.05 13.67 2.36
N PHE A 34 19.85 12.35 2.40
CA PHE A 34 20.27 11.49 3.52
C PHE A 34 21.15 10.31 3.11
N GLY A 35 21.45 10.17 1.81
CA GLY A 35 22.34 9.16 1.28
C GLY A 35 21.73 7.75 1.17
N GLN A 36 22.57 6.82 0.73
CA GLN A 36 22.14 5.52 0.23
C GLN A 36 21.67 4.55 1.34
N GLN A 37 22.29 4.56 2.52
CA GLN A 37 21.87 3.69 3.64
C GLN A 37 20.46 4.04 4.12
N THR A 38 20.17 5.35 4.23
CA THR A 38 18.85 5.85 4.62
C THR A 38 17.80 5.53 3.56
N LEU A 39 18.15 5.65 2.26
CA LEU A 39 17.28 5.26 1.15
C LEU A 39 16.83 3.80 1.28
N PHE A 40 17.77 2.86 1.48
CA PHE A 40 17.40 1.44 1.55
C PHE A 40 16.44 1.16 2.70
N SER A 41 16.70 1.75 3.87
CA SER A 41 15.83 1.61 5.04
C SER A 41 14.44 2.19 4.77
N PHE A 42 14.38 3.38 4.16
CA PHE A 42 13.14 4.05 3.80
C PHE A 42 12.33 3.26 2.75
N ALA A 43 12.97 2.83 1.67
CA ALA A 43 12.34 2.05 0.60
C ALA A 43 11.80 0.71 1.10
N LEU A 44 12.52 0.03 2.01
CA LEU A 44 12.01 -1.18 2.66
C LEU A 44 10.75 -0.91 3.49
N GLY A 45 10.68 0.25 4.14
CA GLY A 45 9.48 0.74 4.83
C GLY A 45 8.31 0.98 3.88
N GLU A 46 8.57 1.64 2.76
CA GLU A 46 7.55 1.86 1.72
C GLU A 46 7.01 0.53 1.17
N ILE A 47 7.89 -0.43 0.88
CA ILE A 47 7.50 -1.77 0.41
C ILE A 47 6.64 -2.48 1.46
N ALA A 48 7.01 -2.40 2.74
CA ALA A 48 6.26 -3.00 3.84
C ALA A 48 4.86 -2.37 4.02
N GLY A 49 4.63 -1.15 3.55
CA GLY A 49 3.30 -0.53 3.50
C GLY A 49 2.52 -0.87 2.23
N LEU A 50 3.20 -0.83 1.08
CA LEU A 50 2.57 -0.88 -0.24
C LEU A 50 2.15 -2.30 -0.63
N LEU A 51 3.00 -3.30 -0.36
CA LEU A 51 2.71 -4.70 -0.72
C LEU A 51 1.45 -5.23 -0.02
N PRO A 52 1.33 -5.12 1.32
CA PRO A 52 0.14 -5.55 2.03
C PRO A 52 -1.13 -4.83 1.58
N HIS A 53 -1.05 -3.52 1.31
CA HIS A 53 -2.19 -2.76 0.80
C HIS A 53 -2.62 -3.25 -0.59
N SER A 54 -1.66 -3.44 -1.49
CA SER A 54 -1.91 -3.96 -2.84
C SER A 54 -2.53 -5.36 -2.81
N LEU A 55 -2.06 -6.23 -1.91
CA LEU A 55 -2.64 -7.56 -1.67
C LEU A 55 -4.09 -7.48 -1.18
N CYS A 56 -4.38 -6.57 -0.25
CA CYS A 56 -5.75 -6.33 0.23
C CYS A 56 -6.67 -5.84 -0.89
N VAL A 57 -6.25 -4.83 -1.66
CA VAL A 57 -7.00 -4.29 -2.80
C VAL A 57 -7.28 -5.40 -3.83
N TYR A 58 -6.28 -6.22 -4.15
CA TYR A 58 -6.44 -7.36 -5.04
C TYR A 58 -7.44 -8.38 -4.48
N TRP A 59 -7.31 -8.75 -3.20
CA TRP A 59 -8.21 -9.72 -2.57
C TRP A 59 -9.67 -9.24 -2.56
N VAL A 60 -9.91 -8.00 -2.13
CA VAL A 60 -11.26 -7.44 -1.95
C VAL A 60 -11.94 -7.18 -3.29
N PHE A 61 -11.25 -6.53 -4.23
CA PHE A 61 -11.88 -6.08 -5.48
C PHE A 61 -11.75 -7.09 -6.63
N PHE A 62 -10.69 -7.89 -6.69
CA PHE A 62 -10.45 -8.80 -7.82
C PHE A 62 -10.85 -10.24 -7.50
N ARG A 63 -10.55 -10.76 -6.31
CA ARG A 63 -10.84 -12.16 -5.95
C ARG A 63 -12.23 -12.34 -5.32
N ALA A 64 -12.53 -11.59 -4.26
CA ALA A 64 -13.76 -11.78 -3.48
C ALA A 64 -15.05 -11.35 -4.19
N GLN A 65 -14.96 -10.39 -5.12
CA GLN A 65 -16.10 -9.98 -5.96
C GLN A 65 -16.31 -10.82 -7.22
N SER A 66 -15.34 -11.67 -7.60
CA SER A 66 -15.51 -12.61 -8.72
C SER A 66 -16.36 -13.82 -8.31
N ALA A 67 -16.21 -14.25 -7.05
CA ALA A 67 -17.19 -15.11 -6.41
C ALA A 67 -18.48 -14.31 -6.18
N LYS A 68 -19.65 -14.85 -6.53
CA LYS A 68 -20.97 -14.32 -6.14
C LYS A 68 -21.17 -14.42 -4.61
N ASN A 69 -20.26 -13.83 -3.84
CA ASN A 69 -20.29 -13.91 -2.39
C ASN A 69 -21.36 -12.94 -1.88
N PRO A 70 -22.41 -13.43 -1.19
CA PRO A 70 -23.50 -12.59 -0.71
C PRO A 70 -23.05 -11.63 0.40
N ASN A 71 -21.91 -11.89 1.04
CA ASN A 71 -21.46 -11.17 2.23
C ASN A 71 -20.22 -10.29 1.96
N LYS A 72 -20.44 -9.12 1.35
CA LYS A 72 -19.39 -8.14 1.00
C LYS A 72 -18.57 -7.68 2.21
N MET A 73 -19.18 -7.65 3.39
CA MET A 73 -18.52 -7.24 4.63
C MET A 73 -17.46 -8.24 5.09
N THR A 74 -17.76 -9.55 5.03
CA THR A 74 -16.82 -10.61 5.41
C THR A 74 -15.56 -10.59 4.54
N ALA A 75 -15.71 -10.37 3.24
CA ALA A 75 -14.59 -10.25 2.31
C ALA A 75 -13.66 -9.06 2.66
N PHE A 76 -14.23 -7.95 3.12
CA PHE A 76 -13.46 -6.79 3.55
C PHE A 76 -12.65 -7.10 4.81
N TYR A 77 -13.27 -7.71 5.83
CA TYR A 77 -12.56 -8.11 7.06
C TYR A 77 -11.43 -9.11 6.79
N TRP A 78 -11.64 -10.08 5.89
CA TRP A 78 -10.57 -10.98 5.47
C TRP A 78 -9.44 -10.27 4.73
N GLY A 79 -9.76 -9.29 3.88
CA GLY A 79 -8.76 -8.46 3.20
C GLY A 79 -7.93 -7.63 4.19
N GLU A 80 -8.59 -6.98 5.16
CA GLU A 80 -7.92 -6.22 6.22
C GLU A 80 -7.06 -7.13 7.11
N GLY A 81 -7.56 -8.30 7.50
CA GLY A 81 -6.78 -9.29 8.26
C GLY A 81 -5.54 -9.75 7.49
N LEU A 82 -5.68 -10.04 6.19
CA LEU A 82 -4.56 -10.42 5.31
C LEU A 82 -3.54 -9.27 5.19
N LYS A 83 -4.01 -8.02 5.11
CA LYS A 83 -3.14 -6.84 5.10
C LYS A 83 -2.28 -6.81 6.35
N TRP A 84 -2.89 -6.86 7.54
CA TRP A 84 -2.13 -6.79 8.79
C TRP A 84 -1.18 -7.97 8.99
N ALA A 85 -1.63 -9.19 8.70
CA ALA A 85 -0.79 -10.37 8.80
C ALA A 85 0.42 -10.30 7.85
N SER A 86 0.20 -9.92 6.58
CA SER A 86 1.28 -9.77 5.62
C SER A 86 2.24 -8.64 6.00
N THR A 87 1.75 -7.50 6.49
CA THR A 87 2.60 -6.42 7.02
C THR A 87 3.52 -6.91 8.13
N ILE A 88 2.99 -7.60 9.14
CA ILE A 88 3.78 -8.09 10.28
C ILE A 88 4.89 -9.03 9.80
N ILE A 89 4.55 -10.00 8.95
CA ILE A 89 5.51 -10.96 8.39
C ILE A 89 6.61 -10.23 7.61
N LEU A 90 6.24 -9.22 6.81
CA LEU A 90 7.18 -8.48 5.97
C LEU A 90 8.13 -7.61 6.82
N ILE A 91 7.60 -6.92 7.84
CA ILE A 91 8.42 -6.13 8.77
C ILE A 91 9.43 -7.04 9.49
N ILE A 92 8.97 -8.20 10.01
CA ILE A 92 9.86 -9.17 10.67
C ILE A 92 10.94 -9.64 9.71
N ALA A 93 10.56 -10.06 8.49
CA ALA A 93 11.52 -10.54 7.49
C ALA A 93 12.57 -9.48 7.14
N VAL A 94 12.13 -8.23 6.99
CA VAL A 94 13.01 -7.10 6.67
C VAL A 94 13.99 -6.82 7.81
N PHE A 95 13.55 -6.80 9.06
CA PHE A 95 14.43 -6.56 10.21
C PHE A 95 15.41 -7.70 10.48
N VAL A 96 15.01 -8.94 10.17
CA VAL A 96 15.92 -10.10 10.27
C VAL A 96 16.98 -10.05 9.18
N CYS A 97 16.59 -9.71 7.94
CA CYS A 97 17.50 -9.71 6.79
C CYS A 97 18.43 -8.49 6.74
N TYR A 98 17.99 -7.33 7.21
CA TYR A 98 18.75 -6.08 7.12
C TYR A 98 19.04 -5.51 8.50
N LYS A 99 20.23 -5.84 9.05
CA LYS A 99 20.64 -5.47 10.41
C LYS A 99 21.10 -4.01 10.56
N GLU A 100 21.63 -3.42 9.50
CA GLU A 100 22.09 -2.01 9.47
C GLU A 100 20.92 -1.02 9.25
N MET A 101 19.71 -1.39 9.67
CA MET A 101 18.50 -0.64 9.40
C MET A 101 18.46 0.68 10.16
N ASN A 102 18.23 1.78 9.44
CA ASN A 102 17.76 3.00 10.08
C ASN A 102 16.26 2.87 10.35
N PHE A 103 15.90 2.51 11.59
CA PHE A 103 14.52 2.31 11.99
C PHE A 103 13.64 3.54 11.79
N ILE A 104 14.18 4.75 12.00
CA ILE A 104 13.43 6.00 11.81
C ILE A 104 13.05 6.15 10.33
N ALA A 105 14.03 5.98 9.45
CA ALA A 105 13.79 6.06 8.00
C ALA A 105 12.79 5.00 7.53
N PHE A 106 12.91 3.77 8.03
CA PHE A 106 11.98 2.68 7.74
C PHE A 106 10.54 3.04 8.14
N PHE A 107 10.33 3.45 9.39
CA PHE A 107 8.97 3.79 9.85
C PHE A 107 8.42 5.05 9.18
N CYS A 108 9.27 6.03 8.84
CA CYS A 108 8.84 7.19 8.04
C CYS A 108 8.30 6.76 6.68
N GLY A 109 9.01 5.90 5.93
CA GLY A 109 8.54 5.38 4.64
C GLY A 109 7.25 4.57 4.79
N TYR A 110 7.18 3.71 5.81
CA TYR A 110 5.99 2.91 6.09
C TYR A 110 4.75 3.76 6.40
N PHE A 111 4.86 4.73 7.31
CA PHE A 111 3.73 5.59 7.68
C PHE A 111 3.30 6.51 6.54
N LEU A 112 4.25 6.99 5.75
CA LEU A 112 3.97 7.78 4.56
C LEU A 112 3.05 6.99 3.62
N VAL A 113 3.43 5.75 3.28
CA VAL A 113 2.57 4.85 2.48
C VAL A 113 1.22 4.60 3.14
N LEU A 114 1.19 4.37 4.46
CA LEU A 114 -0.06 4.09 5.17
C LEU A 114 -1.07 5.25 5.08
N ILE A 115 -0.58 6.48 5.14
CA ILE A 115 -1.38 7.71 4.95
C ILE A 115 -1.87 7.79 3.50
N PHE A 116 -0.98 7.61 2.52
CA PHE A 116 -1.30 7.78 1.09
C PHE A 116 -2.23 6.70 0.53
N ASN A 117 -2.08 5.46 0.98
CA ASN A 117 -3.00 4.35 0.70
C ASN A 117 -4.47 4.70 1.00
N SER A 118 -4.69 5.57 2.01
CA SER A 118 -6.03 6.02 2.40
C SER A 118 -6.42 7.33 1.69
N LEU A 119 -5.49 8.28 1.58
CA LEU A 119 -5.78 9.61 1.01
C LEU A 119 -6.01 9.57 -0.50
N PHE A 120 -5.22 8.85 -1.28
CA PHE A 120 -5.35 8.88 -2.75
C PHE A 120 -6.71 8.39 -3.26
N PRO A 121 -7.26 7.26 -2.78
CA PRO A 121 -8.61 6.86 -3.18
C PRO A 121 -9.68 7.89 -2.80
N ILE A 122 -9.56 8.54 -1.64
CA ILE A 122 -10.50 9.57 -1.18
C ILE A 122 -10.43 10.81 -2.08
N LEU A 123 -9.23 11.31 -2.37
CA LEU A 123 -8.99 12.49 -3.20
C LEU A 123 -9.50 12.28 -4.63
N LEU A 124 -9.21 11.11 -5.23
CA LEU A 124 -9.69 10.77 -6.58
C LEU A 124 -11.22 10.64 -6.63
N LYS A 125 -11.84 10.11 -5.56
CA LYS A 125 -13.29 10.02 -5.46
C LYS A 125 -13.94 11.41 -5.33
N LEU A 126 -13.31 12.34 -4.61
CA LEU A 126 -13.79 13.71 -4.45
C LEU A 126 -13.77 14.48 -5.78
N ARG A 127 -12.72 14.28 -6.59
CA ARG A 127 -12.58 14.90 -7.92
C ARG A 127 -13.55 14.34 -8.98
N SER A 128 -14.04 13.11 -8.78
CA SER A 128 -14.96 12.44 -9.71
C SER A 128 -16.44 12.82 -9.50
N LYS A 129 -16.75 13.65 -8.50
CA LYS A 129 -18.08 14.26 -8.29
C LYS A 129 -18.12 15.64 -8.90
#